data_AF-A0A7J5QQI2-F1
#
_entry.id   AF-A0A7J5QQI2-F1
#
_cell.length_a   1.000
_cell.length_b   1.000
_cell.length_c   1.000
_cell.angle_alpha   90.00
_cell.angle_beta   90.00
_cell.angle_gamma   90.00
#
_symmetry.space_group_name_H-M   'P 1'
#
loop_
_entity.id
_entity.type
_entity.pdbx_description
1 polymer ?
#
loop_
_entity_poly.entity_id
_entity_poly.type
_entity_poly.pdbx_seq_one_letter_code
_entity_poly.pdbx_strand_id
1 'polypeptide(L)'
;MKSEFHSVINEFQRLLNEYNFKCPKKLWYDDLICLSKHIIDIYYCYIIARVYKHNGSLEVTMWVGVIDRPDDGLENLSANIKIQIGYNQTGDETFFKECESKIVNIIESGSLVNLINVSQKEMKTPSFHNGRYEVFTLYLMPFYKMVLEQANYNKKILSSKKNCRVIIENIFNNNLSGEMKMFFDKLGLNSTIDIIWELCYIYSL
;
A
#
# COMPACT_ATOMS: atom_id res chain seq x y z
N MET A 1 5.69 14.00 -18.94
CA MET A 1 6.17 12.76 -19.59
C MET A 1 6.00 11.65 -18.56
N LYS A 2 5.26 10.57 -18.86
CA LYS A 2 5.36 9.36 -18.02
C LYS A 2 6.78 8.82 -18.19
N SER A 3 7.46 8.58 -17.08
CA SER A 3 8.81 7.99 -17.04
C SER A 3 8.85 6.73 -17.92
N GLU A 4 9.89 6.56 -18.75
CA GLU A 4 10.11 5.32 -19.52
C GLU A 4 10.02 4.08 -18.63
N PHE A 5 10.42 4.20 -17.36
CA PHE A 5 10.33 3.15 -16.37
C PHE A 5 8.89 2.69 -16.09
N HIS A 6 7.87 3.55 -16.18
CA HIS A 6 6.48 3.14 -15.94
C HIS A 6 5.97 2.12 -16.96
N SER A 7 6.65 1.97 -18.10
CA SER A 7 6.35 0.92 -19.08
C SER A 7 6.62 -0.49 -18.57
N VAL A 8 7.44 -0.66 -17.52
CA VAL A 8 7.71 -1.94 -16.84
C VAL A 8 6.45 -2.64 -16.36
N ILE A 9 5.35 -1.89 -16.13
CA ILE A 9 4.05 -2.49 -15.82
C ILE A 9 3.60 -3.51 -16.88
N ASN A 10 4.06 -3.36 -18.12
CA ASN A 10 3.75 -4.27 -19.21
C ASN A 10 4.39 -5.65 -19.05
N GLU A 11 5.41 -5.79 -18.21
CA GLU A 11 6.06 -7.07 -17.88
C GLU A 11 5.29 -7.84 -16.79
N PHE A 12 4.27 -7.25 -16.17
CA PHE A 12 3.45 -7.84 -15.11
C PHE A 12 2.02 -8.21 -15.57
N GLN A 13 1.87 -8.68 -16.82
CA GLN A 13 0.54 -8.96 -17.40
C GLN A 13 -0.21 -10.06 -16.66
N ARG A 14 0.45 -11.13 -16.23
CA ARG A 14 -0.23 -12.23 -15.53
C ARG A 14 -0.78 -11.71 -14.22
N LEU A 15 0.00 -10.92 -13.47
CA LEU A 15 -0.47 -10.34 -12.22
C LEU A 15 -1.73 -9.47 -12.42
N LEU A 16 -1.75 -8.67 -13.48
CA LEU A 16 -2.88 -7.78 -13.80
C LEU A 16 -4.11 -8.54 -14.29
N ASN A 17 -3.92 -9.49 -15.20
CA ASN A 17 -5.00 -10.12 -15.96
C ASN A 17 -5.52 -11.41 -15.29
N GLU A 18 -4.66 -12.18 -14.66
CA GLU A 18 -4.98 -13.50 -14.07
C GLU A 18 -5.13 -13.40 -12.55
N TYR A 19 -4.27 -12.64 -11.87
CA TYR A 19 -4.26 -12.54 -10.40
C TYR A 19 -4.95 -11.29 -9.85
N ASN A 20 -5.63 -10.50 -10.69
CA ASN A 20 -6.45 -9.35 -10.29
C ASN A 20 -5.69 -8.25 -9.52
N PHE A 21 -4.39 -8.10 -9.75
CA PHE A 21 -3.67 -6.93 -9.24
C PHE A 21 -4.15 -5.65 -9.94
N LYS A 22 -4.10 -4.53 -9.21
CA LYS A 22 -4.50 -3.20 -9.66
C LYS A 22 -3.32 -2.25 -9.56
N CYS A 23 -3.34 -1.20 -10.38
CA CYS A 23 -2.27 -0.20 -10.40
C CYS A 23 -2.74 1.08 -9.68
N PRO A 24 -2.30 1.35 -8.45
CA PRO A 24 -2.48 2.65 -7.79
C PRO A 24 -1.61 3.74 -8.44
N LYS A 25 -1.82 4.03 -9.74
CA LYS A 25 -0.94 4.90 -10.56
C LYS A 25 -0.72 6.30 -9.96
N LYS A 26 -1.66 6.81 -9.14
CA LYS A 26 -1.51 8.11 -8.45
C LYS A 26 -0.46 8.10 -7.34
N LEU A 27 -0.01 6.91 -6.92
CA LEU A 27 0.98 6.72 -5.84
C LEU A 27 2.37 6.34 -6.37
N TRP A 28 2.53 6.22 -7.69
CA TRP A 28 3.81 5.92 -8.31
C TRP A 28 4.76 7.12 -8.24
N TYR A 29 6.06 6.84 -8.15
CA TYR A 29 7.13 7.81 -8.32
C TYR A 29 7.80 7.61 -9.69
N ASP A 30 8.68 8.51 -10.10
CA ASP A 30 9.36 8.41 -11.40
C ASP A 30 10.17 7.12 -11.56
N ASP A 31 10.64 6.57 -10.44
CA ASP A 31 11.54 5.43 -10.30
C ASP A 31 10.93 4.25 -9.54
N LEU A 32 9.64 4.30 -9.23
CA LEU A 32 8.91 3.26 -8.50
C LEU A 32 7.50 3.11 -9.06
N ILE A 33 7.17 1.89 -9.47
CA ILE A 33 5.81 1.47 -9.71
C ILE A 33 5.38 0.47 -8.66
N CYS A 34 4.08 0.40 -8.43
CA CYS A 34 3.50 -0.59 -7.56
C CYS A 34 2.19 -1.14 -8.10
N LEU A 35 1.94 -2.40 -7.77
CA LEU A 35 0.69 -3.11 -7.97
C LEU A 35 0.13 -3.45 -6.58
N SER A 36 -1.19 -3.41 -6.43
CA SER A 36 -1.87 -3.80 -5.19
C SER A 36 -2.96 -4.82 -5.48
N LYS A 37 -3.15 -5.75 -4.54
CA LYS A 37 -4.24 -6.72 -4.54
C LYS A 37 -4.84 -6.76 -3.15
N HIS A 38 -6.12 -6.42 -3.04
CA HIS A 38 -6.88 -6.68 -1.82
C HIS A 38 -6.97 -8.20 -1.59
N ILE A 39 -6.73 -8.64 -0.37
CA ILE A 39 -6.85 -10.05 0.00
C ILE A 39 -8.07 -10.25 0.90
N ILE A 40 -8.09 -9.60 2.07
CA ILE A 40 -9.17 -9.71 3.05
C ILE A 40 -9.12 -8.52 4.02
N ASP A 41 -10.27 -7.95 4.37
CA ASP A 41 -10.36 -6.81 5.31
C ASP A 41 -9.35 -5.70 4.97
N ILE A 42 -8.43 -5.36 5.87
CA ILE A 42 -7.37 -4.38 5.67
C ILE A 42 -6.09 -4.98 5.07
N TYR A 43 -6.05 -6.26 4.73
CA TYR A 43 -4.84 -6.95 4.27
C TYR A 43 -4.71 -6.96 2.75
N TYR A 44 -3.51 -6.60 2.29
CA TYR A 44 -3.16 -6.44 0.89
C TYR A 44 -1.87 -7.18 0.56
N CYS A 45 -1.74 -7.53 -0.72
CA CYS A 45 -0.47 -7.87 -1.34
C CYS A 45 -0.04 -6.70 -2.21
N TYR A 46 1.19 -6.23 -2.05
CA TYR A 46 1.80 -5.22 -2.91
C TYR A 46 2.99 -5.80 -3.64
N ILE A 47 3.13 -5.48 -4.92
CA ILE A 47 4.36 -5.69 -5.69
C ILE A 47 4.93 -4.31 -5.96
N ILE A 48 6.17 -4.09 -5.56
CA ILE A 48 6.87 -2.81 -5.79
C ILE A 48 8.06 -3.12 -6.69
N ALA A 49 8.09 -2.49 -7.86
CA ALA A 49 9.22 -2.55 -8.78
C ALA A 49 9.86 -1.16 -8.84
N ARG A 50 11.20 -1.12 -8.73
CA ARG A 50 11.96 0.12 -8.70
C ARG A 50 13.23 0.07 -9.53
N VAL A 51 13.67 1.25 -9.93
CA VAL A 51 14.99 1.51 -10.51
C VAL A 51 15.72 2.52 -9.62
N TYR A 52 16.85 2.14 -9.04
CA TYR A 52 17.59 3.01 -8.15
C TYR A 52 18.32 4.11 -8.94
N LYS A 53 17.92 5.38 -8.75
CA LYS A 53 18.46 6.53 -9.51
C LYS A 53 19.99 6.67 -9.45
N HIS A 54 20.63 6.19 -8.40
CA HIS A 54 22.06 6.39 -8.18
C HIS A 54 22.96 5.41 -8.96
N ASN A 55 22.47 4.21 -9.28
CA ASN A 55 23.27 3.18 -9.95
C ASN A 55 22.50 2.41 -11.04
N GLY A 56 21.22 2.72 -11.26
CA GLY A 56 20.37 2.02 -12.22
C GLY A 56 19.96 0.61 -11.80
N SER A 57 20.27 0.18 -10.56
CA SER A 57 19.92 -1.16 -10.09
C SER A 57 18.41 -1.35 -10.08
N LEU A 58 17.97 -2.55 -10.46
CA LEU A 58 16.57 -2.93 -10.48
C LEU A 58 16.24 -3.76 -9.24
N GLU A 59 15.06 -3.52 -8.68
CA GLU A 59 14.56 -4.32 -7.56
C GLU A 59 13.06 -4.56 -7.71
N VAL A 60 12.64 -5.78 -7.39
CA VAL A 60 11.24 -6.13 -7.20
C VAL A 60 11.09 -6.73 -5.80
N THR A 61 10.14 -6.19 -5.05
CA THR A 61 9.75 -6.68 -3.72
C THR A 61 8.27 -7.00 -3.71
N MET A 62 7.91 -8.03 -2.94
CA MET A 62 6.53 -8.38 -2.63
C MET A 62 6.30 -8.13 -1.16
N TRP A 63 5.15 -7.55 -0.84
CA TRP A 63 4.77 -7.21 0.52
C TRP A 63 3.40 -7.79 0.81
N VAL A 64 3.24 -8.41 1.97
CA VAL A 64 1.94 -8.91 2.45
C VAL A 64 1.71 -8.34 3.83
N GLY A 65 0.68 -7.51 3.97
CA GLY A 65 0.54 -6.67 5.14
C GLY A 65 -0.80 -5.96 5.21
N VAL A 66 -0.90 -5.04 6.16
CA VAL A 66 -2.07 -4.17 6.27
C VAL A 66 -2.01 -3.06 5.21
N ILE A 67 -3.16 -2.41 5.00
CA ILE A 67 -3.29 -1.34 4.04
C ILE A 67 -2.37 -0.19 4.43
N ASP A 68 -1.46 0.16 3.53
CA ASP A 68 -0.61 1.33 3.66
C ASP A 68 -0.21 1.83 2.27
N ARG A 69 0.46 2.98 2.22
CA ARG A 69 1.08 3.47 1.00
C ARG A 69 2.14 2.45 0.52
N PRO A 70 2.09 1.96 -0.72
CA PRO A 70 3.01 0.94 -1.23
C PRO A 70 4.36 1.54 -1.65
N ASP A 71 5.16 1.92 -0.67
CA ASP A 71 6.53 2.41 -0.81
C ASP A 71 7.42 1.91 0.33
N ASP A 72 8.62 2.50 0.50
CA ASP A 72 9.56 2.13 1.57
C ASP A 72 9.00 2.34 2.98
N GLY A 73 7.93 3.13 3.13
CA GLY A 73 7.23 3.33 4.40
C GLY A 73 6.63 2.04 4.96
N LEU A 74 6.37 1.04 4.12
CA LEU A 74 5.86 -0.27 4.54
C LEU A 74 6.77 -0.94 5.58
N GLU A 75 8.09 -0.78 5.47
CA GLU A 75 9.09 -1.35 6.37
C GLU A 75 8.94 -0.84 7.81
N ASN A 76 8.30 0.32 8.00
CA ASN A 76 8.12 0.91 9.31
C ASN A 76 7.04 0.22 10.15
N LEU A 77 6.27 -0.72 9.60
CA LEU A 77 5.26 -1.45 10.35
C LEU A 77 5.55 -2.95 10.28
N SER A 78 5.86 -3.58 11.43
CA SER A 78 6.30 -4.99 11.46
C SER A 78 5.29 -5.97 10.87
N ALA A 79 4.01 -5.61 10.85
CA ALA A 79 2.96 -6.39 10.21
C ALA A 79 3.06 -6.46 8.69
N ASN A 80 3.85 -5.60 8.04
CA ASN A 80 4.06 -5.64 6.61
C ASN A 80 5.26 -6.54 6.30
N ILE A 81 4.97 -7.77 5.85
CA ILE A 81 5.98 -8.78 5.60
C ILE A 81 6.57 -8.58 4.21
N LYS A 82 7.85 -8.22 4.15
CA LYS A 82 8.62 -8.06 2.92
C LYS A 82 9.20 -9.39 2.44
N ILE A 83 9.16 -9.60 1.13
CA ILE A 83 9.83 -10.69 0.43
C ILE A 83 10.63 -10.09 -0.71
N GLN A 84 11.94 -10.35 -0.72
CA GLN A 84 12.79 -10.02 -1.85
C GLN A 84 12.47 -10.94 -3.03
N ILE A 85 11.96 -10.38 -4.13
CA ILE A 85 11.68 -11.14 -5.35
C ILE A 85 12.93 -11.17 -6.22
N GLY A 86 13.49 -10.01 -6.53
CA GLY A 86 14.69 -9.92 -7.36
C GLY A 86 15.46 -8.63 -7.10
N TYR A 87 16.77 -8.69 -7.30
CA TYR A 87 17.67 -7.54 -7.30
C TYR A 87 18.71 -7.75 -8.40
N ASN A 88 18.91 -6.76 -9.26
CA ASN A 88 19.93 -6.81 -10.30
C ASN A 88 20.69 -5.48 -10.39
N GLN A 89 22.01 -5.52 -10.50
CA GLN A 89 22.87 -4.33 -10.61
C GLN A 89 23.00 -3.84 -12.05
N THR A 90 22.65 -4.68 -13.03
CA THR A 90 22.73 -4.37 -14.46
C THR A 90 21.32 -4.33 -15.08
N GLY A 91 21.15 -3.51 -16.11
CA GLY A 91 19.93 -3.56 -16.93
C GLY A 91 19.80 -4.92 -17.60
N ASP A 92 18.77 -5.67 -17.22
CA ASP A 92 18.44 -6.98 -17.76
C ASP A 92 16.99 -6.93 -18.25
N GLU A 93 16.81 -7.14 -19.55
CA GLU A 93 15.52 -7.06 -20.24
C GLU A 93 14.52 -8.11 -19.75
N THR A 94 15.00 -9.21 -19.17
CA THR A 94 14.15 -10.31 -18.69
C THR A 94 13.81 -10.22 -17.21
N PHE A 95 14.51 -9.36 -16.45
CA PHE A 95 14.44 -9.28 -14.99
C PHE A 95 13.01 -9.19 -14.44
N PHE A 96 12.19 -8.29 -14.98
CA PHE A 96 10.83 -8.08 -14.47
C PHE A 96 9.91 -9.26 -14.78
N LYS A 97 10.07 -9.91 -15.94
CA LYS A 97 9.30 -11.10 -16.34
C LYS A 97 9.67 -12.32 -15.49
N GLU A 98 10.94 -12.46 -15.13
CA GLU A 98 11.39 -13.49 -14.19
C GLU A 98 10.87 -13.22 -12.77
N CYS A 99 10.88 -11.96 -12.35
CA CYS A 99 10.26 -11.55 -11.08
C CYS A 99 8.76 -11.86 -11.06
N GLU A 100 8.02 -11.58 -12.14
CA GLU A 100 6.61 -11.97 -12.27
C GLU A 100 6.45 -13.47 -12.06
N SER A 101 7.25 -14.28 -12.76
CA SER A 101 7.18 -15.74 -12.67
C SER A 101 7.42 -16.25 -11.24
N LYS A 102 8.38 -15.66 -10.52
CA LYS A 102 8.63 -15.98 -9.11
C LYS A 102 7.47 -15.59 -8.20
N ILE A 103 6.88 -14.41 -8.40
CA ILE A 103 5.69 -13.97 -7.64
C ILE A 103 4.53 -14.93 -7.87
N VAL A 104 4.28 -15.31 -9.11
CA VAL A 104 3.22 -16.26 -9.45
C VAL A 104 3.41 -17.60 -8.75
N ASN A 105 4.62 -18.16 -8.76
CA ASN A 105 4.91 -19.41 -8.04
C ASN A 105 4.62 -19.28 -6.52
N ILE A 106 4.91 -18.14 -5.91
CA ILE A 106 4.59 -17.87 -4.49
C ILE A 106 3.07 -17.85 -4.27
N ILE A 107 2.31 -17.25 -5.19
CA ILE A 107 0.85 -17.20 -5.10
C ILE A 107 0.25 -18.60 -5.27
N GLU A 108 0.66 -19.34 -6.30
CA GLU A 108 0.13 -20.66 -6.65
C GLU A 108 0.48 -21.74 -5.62
N SER A 109 1.61 -21.61 -4.93
CA SER A 109 1.96 -22.48 -3.81
C SER A 109 1.08 -22.29 -2.56
N GLY A 110 0.19 -21.29 -2.56
CA GLY A 110 -0.67 -20.97 -1.41
C GLY A 110 0.05 -20.21 -0.29
N SER A 111 1.29 -19.75 -0.51
CA SER A 111 2.12 -19.09 0.51
C SER A 111 1.50 -17.80 1.06
N LEU A 112 0.63 -17.14 0.29
CA LEU A 112 -0.08 -15.93 0.72
C LEU A 112 -0.86 -16.12 2.03
N VAL A 113 -1.49 -17.28 2.22
CA VAL A 113 -2.29 -17.55 3.44
C VAL A 113 -1.39 -17.52 4.68
N ASN A 114 -0.21 -18.13 4.59
CA ASN A 114 0.74 -18.15 5.70
C ASN A 114 1.27 -16.75 6.00
N LEU A 115 1.57 -15.95 4.97
CA LEU A 115 2.06 -14.57 5.14
C LEU A 115 1.01 -13.66 5.80
N ILE A 116 -0.26 -13.80 5.43
CA ILE A 116 -1.37 -13.08 6.08
C ILE A 116 -1.49 -13.50 7.55
N ASN A 117 -1.40 -14.79 7.85
CA ASN A 117 -1.44 -15.28 9.22
C ASN A 117 -0.30 -14.71 10.07
N VAL A 118 0.90 -14.56 9.49
CA VAL A 118 2.04 -13.89 10.15
C VAL A 118 1.74 -12.41 10.37
N SER A 119 1.30 -11.70 9.33
CA SER A 119 0.92 -10.28 9.41
C SER A 119 -0.16 -10.01 10.47
N GLN A 120 -1.19 -10.86 10.53
CA GLN A 120 -2.26 -10.79 11.54
C GLN A 120 -1.75 -11.00 12.97
N LYS A 121 -0.73 -11.84 13.16
CA LYS A 121 -0.09 -12.02 14.48
C LYS A 121 0.70 -10.78 14.87
N GLU A 122 1.49 -10.24 13.96
CA GLU A 122 2.22 -8.97 14.17
C GLU A 122 1.29 -7.80 14.48
N MET A 123 0.10 -7.75 13.86
CA MET A 123 -0.92 -6.74 14.19
C MET A 123 -1.52 -6.88 15.59
N LYS A 124 -1.47 -8.07 16.20
CA LYS A 124 -1.98 -8.32 17.55
C LYS A 124 -0.89 -8.19 18.61
N THR A 125 0.32 -8.60 18.27
CA THR A 125 1.47 -8.65 19.17
C THR A 125 2.71 -8.40 18.33
N PRO A 126 3.05 -7.12 18.08
CA PRO A 126 4.13 -6.79 17.17
C PRO A 126 5.47 -7.20 17.78
N SER A 127 6.31 -7.82 16.96
CA SER A 127 7.68 -8.16 17.34
C SER A 127 8.51 -6.90 17.62
N PHE A 128 8.15 -5.77 17.00
CA PHE A 128 8.76 -4.46 17.24
C PHE A 128 7.67 -3.42 17.53
N HIS A 129 7.62 -2.96 18.78
CA HIS A 129 6.78 -1.85 19.18
C HIS A 129 7.48 -0.54 18.82
N ASN A 130 7.14 0.00 17.65
CA ASN A 130 7.63 1.30 17.23
C ASN A 130 6.47 2.32 17.17
N GLY A 131 6.80 3.61 17.12
CA GLY A 131 5.78 4.66 17.06
C GLY A 131 4.86 4.55 15.84
N ARG A 132 5.29 3.88 14.76
CA ARG A 132 4.45 3.65 13.57
C ARG A 132 3.32 2.66 13.87
N TYR A 133 3.58 1.59 14.62
CA TYR A 133 2.54 0.66 15.06
C TYR A 133 1.44 1.35 15.86
N GLU A 134 1.81 2.16 16.86
CA GLU A 134 0.86 2.93 17.66
C GLU A 134 0.07 3.91 16.80
N VAL A 135 0.76 4.68 15.95
CA VAL A 135 0.11 5.64 15.06
C VAL A 135 -0.89 4.98 14.11
N PHE A 136 -0.51 3.84 13.54
CA PHE A 136 -1.37 3.10 12.63
C PHE A 136 -2.60 2.54 13.34
N THR A 137 -2.41 1.85 14.46
CA THR A 137 -3.48 1.12 15.17
C THR A 137 -4.44 2.04 15.91
N LEU A 138 -3.92 3.09 16.57
CA LEU A 138 -4.72 4.00 17.40
C LEU A 138 -5.37 5.13 16.60
N TYR A 139 -4.74 5.58 15.50
CA TYR A 139 -5.18 6.80 14.81
C TYR A 139 -5.53 6.57 13.34
N LEU A 140 -4.59 6.10 12.51
CA LEU A 140 -4.80 6.05 11.06
C LEU A 140 -5.86 5.02 10.65
N MET A 141 -5.80 3.79 11.18
CA MET A 141 -6.75 2.73 10.85
C MET A 141 -8.18 3.07 11.31
N PRO A 142 -8.42 3.54 12.55
CA PRO A 142 -9.75 3.97 12.97
C PRO A 142 -10.31 5.11 12.11
N PHE A 143 -9.53 6.16 11.84
CA PHE A 143 -9.97 7.28 11.00
C PHE A 143 -10.33 6.79 9.59
N TYR A 144 -9.48 5.95 8.99
CA TYR A 144 -9.74 5.33 7.70
C TYR A 144 -11.07 4.56 7.67
N LYS A 145 -11.36 3.75 8.70
CA LYS A 145 -12.64 3.02 8.81
C LYS A 145 -13.84 3.97 8.89
N MET A 146 -13.75 5.06 9.65
CA MET A 146 -14.80 6.09 9.70
C MET A 146 -15.07 6.70 8.32
N VAL A 147 -14.03 6.94 7.52
CA VAL A 147 -14.19 7.44 6.14
C VAL A 147 -14.89 6.42 5.26
N LEU A 148 -14.54 5.14 5.35
CA LEU A 148 -15.22 4.08 4.59
C LEU A 148 -16.71 4.00 4.94
N GLU A 149 -17.04 4.05 6.22
CA GLU A 149 -18.41 4.00 6.73
C GLU A 149 -19.21 5.22 6.27
N GLN A 150 -18.68 6.43 6.42
CA GLN A 150 -19.35 7.65 5.95
C GLN A 150 -19.48 7.71 4.43
N ALA A 151 -18.56 7.11 3.68
CA ALA A 151 -18.67 6.96 2.24
C ALA A 151 -19.62 5.82 1.82
N ASN A 152 -20.18 5.07 2.77
CA ASN A 152 -20.93 3.83 2.53
C ASN A 152 -20.18 2.87 1.58
N TYR A 153 -18.86 2.75 1.78
CA TYR A 153 -17.93 1.96 0.97
C TYR A 153 -17.96 2.28 -0.54
N ASN A 154 -18.43 3.48 -0.93
CA ASN A 154 -18.58 3.85 -2.33
C ASN A 154 -17.23 4.15 -3.00
N LYS A 155 -16.74 3.20 -3.80
CA LYS A 155 -15.46 3.31 -4.52
C LYS A 155 -15.35 4.55 -5.44
N LYS A 156 -16.46 5.05 -6.01
CA LYS A 156 -16.44 6.27 -6.85
C LYS A 156 -16.15 7.52 -6.02
N ILE A 157 -16.59 7.55 -4.77
CA ILE A 157 -16.31 8.65 -3.83
C ILE A 157 -14.85 8.54 -3.36
N LEU A 158 -14.45 7.37 -2.89
CA LEU A 158 -13.13 7.11 -2.29
C LEU A 158 -11.97 7.29 -3.29
N SER A 159 -12.18 6.96 -4.57
CA SER A 159 -11.17 7.15 -5.63
C SER A 159 -10.91 8.62 -6.00
N SER A 160 -11.85 9.52 -5.66
CA SER A 160 -11.79 10.95 -5.95
C SER A 160 -11.33 11.72 -4.72
N LYS A 161 -10.10 12.26 -4.77
CA LYS A 161 -9.55 13.07 -3.67
C LYS A 161 -10.46 14.22 -3.28
N LYS A 162 -11.07 14.89 -4.26
CA LYS A 162 -12.02 16.00 -4.04
C LYS A 162 -13.25 15.55 -3.25
N ASN A 163 -13.85 14.40 -3.62
CA ASN A 163 -15.07 13.94 -2.97
C ASN A 163 -14.77 13.33 -1.60
N CYS A 164 -13.71 12.54 -1.50
CA CYS A 164 -13.25 11.94 -0.26
C CYS A 164 -12.82 13.01 0.77
N ARG A 165 -12.23 14.12 0.31
CA ARG A 165 -11.84 15.26 1.15
C ARG A 165 -13.00 15.81 1.97
N VAL A 166 -14.20 15.93 1.39
CA VAL A 166 -15.39 16.44 2.11
C VAL A 166 -15.71 15.56 3.33
N ILE A 167 -15.58 14.24 3.18
CA ILE A 167 -15.81 13.28 4.27
C ILE A 167 -14.72 13.38 5.32
N ILE A 168 -13.45 13.43 4.89
CA ILE A 168 -12.31 13.56 5.80
C ILE A 168 -12.38 14.86 6.61
N GLU A 169 -12.71 15.99 5.97
CA GLU A 169 -12.90 17.28 6.63
C GLU A 169 -14.03 17.24 7.65
N ASN A 170 -15.15 16.61 7.31
CA ASN A 170 -16.26 16.44 8.25
C ASN A 170 -15.84 15.64 9.49
N ILE A 171 -15.18 14.48 9.30
CA ILE A 171 -14.69 13.65 10.41
C ILE A 171 -13.71 14.42 11.27
N PHE A 172 -12.72 15.09 10.65
CA PHE A 172 -11.69 15.86 11.33
C PHE A 172 -12.28 16.95 12.23
N ASN A 173 -13.27 17.68 11.74
CA ASN A 173 -13.86 18.81 12.44
C ASN A 173 -14.87 18.39 13.52
N ASN A 174 -15.64 17.33 13.28
CA ASN A 174 -16.86 17.05 14.05
C ASN A 174 -16.86 15.72 14.82
N ASN A 175 -16.03 14.75 14.43
CA ASN A 175 -16.12 13.39 14.95
C ASN A 175 -14.92 12.97 15.80
N LEU A 176 -13.85 13.76 15.84
CA LEU A 176 -12.67 13.45 16.64
C LEU A 176 -12.82 13.95 18.09
N SER A 177 -12.35 13.16 19.04
CA SER A 177 -12.29 13.52 20.46
C SER A 177 -11.04 12.95 21.15
N GLY A 178 -10.66 13.50 22.30
CA GLY A 178 -9.58 12.98 23.13
C GLY A 178 -8.20 12.97 22.43
N GLU A 179 -7.42 11.92 22.67
CA GLU A 179 -6.07 11.75 22.14
C GLU A 179 -6.03 11.72 20.60
N MET A 180 -7.03 11.09 19.97
CA MET A 180 -7.14 11.05 18.51
C MET A 180 -7.27 12.48 17.93
N LYS A 181 -8.07 13.34 18.56
CA LYS A 181 -8.18 14.74 18.15
C LYS A 181 -6.84 15.46 18.31
N MET A 182 -6.17 15.31 19.46
CA MET A 182 -4.87 15.94 19.71
C MET A 182 -3.82 15.52 18.68
N PHE A 183 -3.80 14.24 18.31
CA PHE A 183 -2.89 13.70 17.29
C PHE A 183 -3.14 14.34 15.92
N PHE A 184 -4.39 14.35 15.45
CA PHE A 184 -4.74 14.88 14.12
C PHE A 184 -4.67 16.41 14.05
N ASP A 185 -4.98 17.12 15.13
CA ASP A 185 -4.77 18.57 15.22
C ASP A 185 -3.27 18.92 15.08
N LYS A 186 -2.37 18.11 15.66
CA LYS A 186 -0.90 18.25 15.49
C LYS A 186 -0.42 17.85 14.10
N LEU A 187 -0.98 16.79 13.52
CA LEU A 187 -0.65 16.33 12.17
C LEU A 187 -1.09 17.34 11.09
N GLY A 188 -2.21 18.02 11.34
CA GLY A 188 -2.83 19.00 10.46
C GLY A 188 -3.80 18.37 9.46
N LEU A 189 -4.82 19.15 9.08
CA LEU A 189 -5.89 18.71 8.18
C LEU A 189 -5.38 18.29 6.79
N ASN A 190 -4.49 19.07 6.17
CA ASN A 190 -3.97 18.76 4.83
C ASN A 190 -3.21 17.43 4.80
N SER A 191 -2.30 17.22 5.76
CA SER A 191 -1.57 15.95 5.92
C SER A 191 -2.52 14.77 6.15
N THR A 192 -3.56 14.99 6.97
CA THR A 192 -4.60 13.98 7.23
C THR A 192 -5.36 13.61 5.96
N ILE A 193 -5.78 14.61 5.17
CA ILE A 193 -6.44 14.39 3.87
C ILE A 193 -5.54 13.56 2.95
N ASP A 194 -4.26 13.89 2.86
CA ASP A 194 -3.34 13.19 1.98
C ASP A 194 -3.17 11.73 2.39
N ILE A 195 -2.79 11.48 3.65
CA ILE A 195 -2.55 10.12 4.15
C ILE A 195 -3.81 9.25 4.06
N ILE A 196 -4.95 9.74 4.56
CA ILE A 196 -6.17 8.96 4.62
C ILE A 196 -6.75 8.73 3.22
N TRP A 197 -6.67 9.72 2.33
CA TRP A 197 -7.14 9.55 0.96
C TRP A 197 -6.32 8.50 0.21
N GLU A 198 -5.02 8.39 0.45
CA GLU A 198 -4.19 7.36 -0.20
C GLU A 198 -4.65 5.94 0.16
N LEU A 199 -4.97 5.69 1.43
CA LEU A 199 -5.57 4.42 1.87
C LEU A 199 -6.94 4.17 1.21
N CYS A 200 -7.79 5.20 1.17
CA CYS A 200 -9.10 5.14 0.52
C CYS A 200 -9.00 4.89 -0.99
N TYR A 201 -8.01 5.49 -1.64
CA TYR A 201 -7.74 5.31 -3.05
C TYR A 201 -7.32 3.87 -3.33
N ILE A 202 -6.40 3.29 -2.55
CA ILE A 202 -5.98 1.89 -2.69
C ILE A 202 -7.18 0.95 -2.55
N TYR A 203 -8.01 1.17 -1.53
CA TYR A 203 -9.24 0.39 -1.32
C TYR A 203 -10.23 0.48 -2.49
N SER A 204 -10.30 1.65 -3.13
CA SER A 204 -11.25 1.91 -4.21
C SER A 204 -10.91 1.23 -5.54
N LEU A 205 -9.72 0.62 -5.66
CA LEU A 205 -9.25 -0.05 -6.88
C LEU A 205 -9.95 -1.40 -7.16
#